data_AF-A0A136MAR4-F1
#
_entry.id   AF-A0A136MAR4-F1
#
_cell.length_a   1.000
_cell.length_b   1.000
_cell.length_c   1.000
_cell.angle_alpha   90.00
_cell.angle_beta   90.00
_cell.angle_gamma   90.00
#
_symmetry.space_group_name_H-M   'P 1'
#
loop_
_entity.id
_entity.type
_entity.pdbx_description
1 polymer ?
#
loop_
_entity_poly.entity_id
_entity_poly.type
_entity_poly.pdbx_seq_one_letter_code
_entity_poly.pdbx_strand_id
1 'polypeptide(L)'
;RMEPALLAAWSGIGLLLPRFLHNFVGSLGITGIWILWIAAVRGQEEEATRGAKSGVSLALGASTVQVMIGFWYLLSLPGEVLKAIMTFHSLAAAGLVFGILMGVGMLFHLFLLFNDPGNTRLRWIATGLAAGTLLGMVTASEGLRQALLQKHFTLSDWIVHTQWGATLLFLALFLAGAGTVIWISKVAWEAHNPGQTE
;
A
#
# COMPACT_ATOMS: atom_id res chain seq x y z
N ARG A 1 -25.69 -23.84 18.01
CA ARG A 1 -26.22 -23.47 16.67
C ARG A 1 -26.14 -21.95 16.60
N MET A 2 -25.11 -21.38 15.98
CA MET A 2 -24.93 -19.92 15.96
C MET A 2 -26.00 -19.26 15.07
N GLU A 3 -26.51 -18.10 15.49
CA GLU A 3 -27.49 -17.35 14.70
C GLU A 3 -26.93 -16.98 13.31
N PRO A 4 -27.76 -16.96 12.26
CA PRO A 4 -27.36 -16.59 10.91
C PRO A 4 -26.74 -15.19 10.82
N ALA A 5 -27.11 -14.27 11.71
CA ALA A 5 -26.49 -12.94 11.82
C ALA A 5 -25.04 -12.99 12.32
N LEU A 6 -24.73 -13.91 13.25
CA LEU A 6 -23.36 -14.13 13.70
C LEU A 6 -22.54 -14.81 12.60
N LEU A 7 -23.10 -15.79 11.88
CA LEU A 7 -22.42 -16.39 10.73
C LEU A 7 -22.12 -15.36 9.63
N ALA A 8 -23.05 -14.43 9.36
CA ALA A 8 -22.84 -13.32 8.43
C ALA A 8 -21.78 -12.32 8.94
N ALA A 9 -21.79 -11.96 10.22
CA ALA A 9 -20.79 -11.09 10.83
C ALA A 9 -19.38 -11.73 10.83
N TRP A 10 -19.27 -13.02 11.15
CA TRP A 10 -18.03 -13.79 11.06
C TRP A 10 -17.53 -13.91 9.62
N SER A 11 -18.43 -14.06 8.63
CA SER A 11 -18.07 -14.05 7.22
C SER A 11 -17.58 -12.69 6.73
N GLY A 12 -18.15 -11.59 7.25
CA GLY A 12 -17.73 -10.22 6.97
C GLY A 12 -16.37 -9.89 7.60
N ILE A 13 -16.12 -10.29 8.84
CA ILE A 13 -14.81 -10.14 9.51
C ILE A 13 -13.73 -10.92 8.75
N GLY A 14 -14.03 -12.13 8.27
CA GLY A 14 -13.10 -12.97 7.53
C GLY A 14 -12.56 -12.33 6.24
N LEU A 15 -13.35 -11.48 5.57
CA LEU A 15 -12.90 -10.79 4.35
C LEU A 15 -12.36 -9.37 4.63
N LEU A 16 -13.01 -8.64 5.53
CA LEU A 16 -12.67 -7.24 5.81
C LEU A 16 -11.39 -7.09 6.62
N LEU A 17 -11.15 -7.99 7.58
CA LEU A 17 -10.00 -7.91 8.47
C LEU A 17 -8.67 -8.14 7.73
N PRO A 18 -8.48 -9.20 6.91
CA PRO A 18 -7.24 -9.38 6.17
C PRO A 18 -6.99 -8.23 5.18
N ARG A 19 -8.06 -7.70 4.56
CA ARG A 19 -7.95 -6.53 3.66
C ARG A 19 -7.47 -5.28 4.40
N PHE A 20 -8.05 -5.00 5.56
CA PHE A 20 -7.65 -3.88 6.40
C PHE A 20 -6.18 -4.02 6.83
N LEU A 21 -5.80 -5.19 7.35
CA LEU A 21 -4.43 -5.47 7.78
C LEU A 21 -3.43 -5.38 6.62
N HIS A 22 -3.80 -5.86 5.42
CA HIS A 22 -2.93 -5.79 4.24
C HIS A 22 -2.60 -4.33 3.88
N ASN A 23 -3.60 -3.44 3.92
CA ASN A 23 -3.41 -2.01 3.64
C ASN A 23 -2.66 -1.30 4.77
N PHE A 24 -3.00 -1.60 6.02
CA PHE A 24 -2.36 -0.98 7.19
C PHE A 24 -0.87 -1.34 7.25
N VAL A 25 -0.52 -2.62 7.15
CA VAL A 25 0.88 -3.06 7.16
C VAL A 25 1.62 -2.56 5.92
N GLY A 26 0.96 -2.48 4.76
CA GLY A 26 1.53 -1.85 3.56
C GLY A 26 1.94 -0.40 3.77
N SER A 27 1.16 0.38 4.52
CA SER A 27 1.50 1.76 4.85
C SER A 27 2.78 1.88 5.70
N LEU A 28 3.06 0.90 6.58
CA LEU A 28 4.31 0.81 7.33
C LEU A 28 5.49 0.51 6.39
N GLY A 29 5.28 -0.33 5.38
CA GLY A 29 6.24 -0.61 4.32
C GLY A 29 6.67 0.67 3.59
N ILE A 30 5.69 1.45 3.12
CA ILE A 30 5.93 2.75 2.46
C ILE A 30 6.60 3.75 3.41
N THR A 31 6.23 3.75 4.69
CA THR A 31 6.88 4.59 5.72
C THR A 31 8.37 4.25 5.84
N GLY A 32 8.73 2.97 5.86
CA GLY A 32 10.14 2.53 5.87
C GLY A 32 10.93 3.02 4.66
N ILE A 33 10.32 2.98 3.46
CA ILE A 33 10.92 3.54 2.23
C ILE A 33 11.12 5.05 2.36
N TRP A 34 10.17 5.77 2.96
CA TRP A 34 10.31 7.20 3.21
C TRP A 34 11.43 7.53 4.20
N ILE A 35 11.54 6.78 5.31
CA ILE A 35 12.63 6.95 6.28
C ILE A 35 14.00 6.74 5.61
N LEU A 36 14.10 5.73 4.74
CA LEU A 36 15.28 5.49 3.93
C LEU A 36 15.66 6.71 3.07
N TRP A 37 14.69 7.35 2.41
CA TRP A 37 14.93 8.56 1.61
C TRP A 37 15.33 9.76 2.47
N ILE A 38 14.67 9.96 3.62
CA ILE A 38 15.01 11.04 4.54
C ILE A 38 16.44 10.89 5.04
N ALA A 39 16.85 9.67 5.40
CA ALA A 39 18.20 9.38 5.86
C ALA A 39 19.26 9.65 4.77
N ALA A 40 18.92 9.36 3.50
CA ALA A 40 19.80 9.63 2.36
C ALA A 40 20.03 11.13 2.10
N VAL A 41 19.09 12.00 2.51
CA VAL A 41 19.16 13.46 2.27
C VAL A 41 19.76 14.23 3.45
N ARG A 42 19.57 13.76 4.69
CA ARG A 42 19.79 14.58 5.90
C ARG A 42 21.05 14.26 6.73
N GLY A 43 21.68 13.10 6.55
CA GLY A 43 22.67 12.63 7.54
C GLY A 43 24.13 12.89 7.15
N GLN A 44 24.97 13.07 8.18
CA GLN A 44 26.39 12.72 8.11
C GLN A 44 26.50 11.20 7.85
N GLU A 45 27.60 10.71 7.23
CA GLU A 45 27.69 9.33 6.72
C GLU A 45 27.21 8.25 7.71
N GLU A 46 27.56 8.36 9.00
CA GLU A 46 27.19 7.37 10.01
C GLU A 46 25.70 7.41 10.40
N GLU A 47 25.15 8.61 10.65
CA GLU A 47 23.73 8.79 11.00
C GLU A 47 22.81 8.47 9.81
N ALA A 48 23.20 8.88 8.61
CA ALA A 48 22.52 8.53 7.36
C ALA A 48 22.43 7.01 7.19
N THR A 49 23.53 6.30 7.45
CA THR A 49 23.60 4.84 7.33
C THR A 49 22.68 4.15 8.35
N ARG A 50 22.67 4.60 9.61
CA ARG A 50 21.79 4.05 10.66
C ARG A 50 20.32 4.30 10.35
N GLY A 51 19.97 5.52 9.92
CA GLY A 51 18.61 5.88 9.50
C GLY A 51 18.14 5.05 8.29
N ALA A 52 19.00 4.89 7.29
CA ALA A 52 18.70 4.10 6.11
C ALA A 52 18.47 2.63 6.45
N LYS A 53 19.32 2.01 7.29
CA LYS A 53 19.12 0.63 7.76
C LYS A 53 17.82 0.46 8.53
N SER A 54 17.45 1.44 9.35
CA SER A 54 16.17 1.41 10.09
C SER A 54 14.97 1.48 9.14
N GLY A 55 15.01 2.37 8.15
CA GLY A 55 13.98 2.47 7.11
C GLY A 55 13.86 1.19 6.29
N VAL A 56 14.97 0.60 5.86
CA VAL A 56 14.99 -0.67 5.13
C VAL A 56 14.47 -1.82 5.98
N SER A 57 14.87 -1.91 7.25
CA SER A 57 14.40 -2.97 8.17
C SER A 57 12.88 -2.89 8.36
N LEU A 58 12.35 -1.69 8.58
CA LEU A 58 10.90 -1.47 8.68
C LEU A 58 10.19 -1.83 7.37
N ALA A 59 10.70 -1.37 6.23
CA ALA A 59 10.12 -1.65 4.92
C ALA A 59 10.10 -3.15 4.62
N LEU A 60 11.22 -3.84 4.84
CA LEU A 60 11.37 -5.26 4.58
C LEU A 60 10.50 -6.10 5.51
N GLY A 61 10.51 -5.80 6.81
CA GLY A 61 9.71 -6.49 7.81
C GLY A 61 8.20 -6.32 7.55
N ALA A 62 7.75 -5.07 7.38
CA ALA A 62 6.36 -4.78 7.08
C ALA A 62 5.91 -5.45 5.76
N SER A 63 6.69 -5.33 4.69
CA SER A 63 6.34 -5.93 3.39
C SER A 63 6.29 -7.47 3.45
N THR A 64 7.17 -8.09 4.25
CA THR A 64 7.15 -9.55 4.47
C THR A 64 5.86 -9.97 5.17
N VAL A 65 5.49 -9.29 6.26
CA VAL A 65 4.24 -9.53 6.98
C VAL A 65 3.03 -9.24 6.07
N GLN A 66 3.10 -8.19 5.26
CA GLN A 66 2.06 -7.82 4.30
C GLN A 66 1.81 -8.93 3.27
N VAL A 67 2.86 -9.60 2.79
CA VAL A 67 2.73 -10.76 1.89
C VAL A 67 1.98 -11.89 2.58
N MET A 68 2.31 -12.23 3.83
CA MET A 68 1.59 -13.26 4.59
C MET A 68 0.10 -12.92 4.75
N ILE A 69 -0.20 -11.66 5.07
CA ILE A 69 -1.59 -11.17 5.17
C ILE A 69 -2.28 -11.18 3.79
N GLY A 70 -1.56 -10.87 2.71
CA GLY A 70 -2.07 -10.92 1.35
C GLY A 70 -2.47 -12.35 0.94
N PHE A 71 -1.66 -13.34 1.30
CA PHE A 71 -2.01 -14.75 1.14
C PHE A 71 -3.23 -15.13 1.98
N TRP A 72 -3.30 -14.67 3.23
CA TRP A 72 -4.49 -14.88 4.07
C TRP A 72 -5.74 -14.27 3.43
N TYR A 73 -5.66 -13.05 2.89
CA TYR A 73 -6.77 -12.42 2.18
C TYR A 73 -7.20 -13.23 0.95
N LEU A 74 -6.25 -13.71 0.15
CA LEU A 74 -6.53 -14.52 -1.04
C LEU A 74 -7.27 -15.82 -0.69
N LEU A 75 -6.87 -16.49 0.40
CA LEU A 75 -7.53 -17.71 0.91
C LEU A 75 -8.91 -17.44 1.52
N SER A 76 -9.18 -16.19 1.91
CA SER A 76 -10.47 -15.77 2.47
C SER A 76 -11.49 -15.42 1.38
N LEU A 77 -11.09 -15.40 0.10
CA LEU A 77 -12.00 -15.10 -1.01
C LEU A 77 -12.99 -16.25 -1.27
N PRO A 78 -14.20 -15.95 -1.77
CA PRO A 78 -15.12 -16.97 -2.24
C PRO A 78 -14.47 -17.82 -3.34
N GLY A 79 -14.65 -19.14 -3.28
CA GLY A 79 -13.95 -20.09 -4.17
C GLY A 79 -14.17 -19.83 -5.66
N GLU A 80 -15.30 -19.27 -6.07
CA GLU A 80 -15.57 -18.91 -7.47
C GLU A 80 -14.70 -17.73 -7.95
N VAL A 81 -14.50 -16.73 -7.09
CA VAL A 81 -13.64 -15.58 -7.38
C VAL A 81 -12.18 -16.01 -7.41
N LEU A 82 -11.78 -16.88 -6.49
CA LEU A 82 -10.44 -17.46 -6.49
C LEU A 82 -10.16 -18.25 -7.77
N LYS A 83 -11.12 -19.07 -8.24
CA LYS A 83 -11.03 -19.78 -9.53
C LYS A 83 -10.90 -18.80 -10.70
N ALA A 84 -11.68 -17.72 -10.73
CA ALA A 84 -11.59 -16.71 -11.79
C ALA A 84 -10.22 -16.03 -11.83
N ILE A 85 -9.59 -15.77 -10.68
CA ILE A 85 -8.21 -15.26 -10.60
C ILE A 85 -7.23 -16.32 -11.12
N MET A 86 -7.39 -17.58 -10.70
CA MET A 86 -6.51 -18.69 -11.10
C MET A 86 -6.57 -19.04 -12.60
N THR A 87 -7.62 -18.64 -13.31
CA THR A 87 -7.67 -18.83 -14.77
C THR A 87 -6.75 -17.89 -15.54
N PHE A 88 -6.15 -16.86 -14.91
CA PHE A 88 -5.25 -15.88 -15.56
C PHE A 88 -5.83 -15.06 -16.73
N HIS A 89 -7.13 -15.18 -17.02
CA HIS A 89 -7.79 -14.43 -18.10
C HIS A 89 -8.44 -13.12 -17.63
N SER A 90 -8.45 -12.84 -16.32
CA SER A 90 -9.06 -11.65 -15.76
C SER A 90 -8.06 -10.52 -15.53
N LEU A 91 -8.54 -9.27 -15.62
CA LEU A 91 -7.75 -8.09 -15.24
C LEU A 91 -7.27 -8.18 -13.78
N ALA A 92 -8.07 -8.81 -12.91
CA ALA A 92 -7.71 -9.11 -11.53
C ALA A 92 -6.46 -9.99 -11.44
N ALA A 93 -6.39 -11.06 -12.24
CA ALA A 93 -5.26 -11.97 -12.28
C ALA A 93 -4.00 -11.31 -12.82
N ALA A 94 -4.11 -10.53 -13.90
CA ALA A 94 -2.99 -9.80 -14.48
C ALA A 94 -2.41 -8.79 -13.47
N GLY A 95 -3.27 -8.00 -12.82
CA GLY A 95 -2.87 -7.07 -11.77
C GLY A 95 -2.22 -7.77 -10.58
N LEU A 96 -2.76 -8.92 -10.16
CA LEU A 96 -2.23 -9.70 -9.04
C LEU A 96 -0.83 -10.25 -9.35
N VAL A 97 -0.65 -10.88 -10.51
CA VAL A 97 0.66 -11.43 -10.93
C VAL A 97 1.68 -10.31 -11.07
N PHE A 98 1.33 -9.23 -11.76
CA PHE A 98 2.21 -8.07 -11.90
C PHE A 98 2.60 -7.49 -10.54
N GLY A 99 1.62 -7.29 -9.65
CA GLY A 99 1.85 -6.79 -8.30
C GLY A 99 2.75 -7.70 -7.47
N ILE A 100 2.56 -9.03 -7.54
CA ILE A 100 3.43 -10.00 -6.85
C ILE A 100 4.85 -9.94 -7.39
N LEU A 101 5.04 -9.92 -8.71
CA LEU A 101 6.37 -9.85 -9.32
C LEU A 101 7.12 -8.58 -8.90
N MET A 102 6.44 -7.44 -8.94
CA MET A 102 6.99 -6.16 -8.48
C MET A 102 7.29 -6.19 -6.98
N GLY A 103 6.41 -6.78 -6.16
CA GLY A 103 6.58 -6.87 -4.71
C GLY A 103 7.73 -7.78 -4.29
N VAL A 104 7.88 -8.93 -4.96
CA VAL A 104 9.04 -9.83 -4.75
C VAL A 104 10.33 -9.14 -5.19
N GLY A 105 10.32 -8.46 -6.33
CA GLY A 105 11.45 -7.66 -6.78
C GLY A 105 11.83 -6.57 -5.77
N MET A 106 10.83 -5.88 -5.21
CA MET A 106 11.03 -4.85 -4.18
C MET A 106 11.68 -5.47 -2.93
N LEU A 107 11.15 -6.58 -2.42
CA LEU A 107 11.72 -7.29 -1.26
C LEU A 107 13.17 -7.69 -1.48
N PHE A 108 13.48 -8.23 -2.66
CA PHE A 108 14.84 -8.59 -3.04
C PHE A 108 15.79 -7.37 -3.02
N HIS A 109 15.35 -6.24 -3.59
CA HIS A 109 16.18 -5.02 -3.60
C HIS A 109 16.31 -4.38 -2.22
N LEU A 110 15.27 -4.42 -1.38
CA LEU A 110 15.35 -4.00 0.02
C LEU A 110 16.33 -4.86 0.80
N PHE A 111 16.36 -6.17 0.56
CA PHE A 111 17.34 -7.07 1.18
C PHE A 111 18.78 -6.73 0.76
N LEU A 112 19.02 -6.47 -0.52
CA LEU A 112 20.34 -6.02 -1.00
C LEU A 112 20.75 -4.67 -0.37
N LEU A 113 19.79 -3.74 -0.29
CA LEU A 113 20.00 -2.42 0.28
C LEU A 113 20.24 -2.45 1.80
N PHE A 114 19.79 -3.50 2.50
CA PHE A 114 20.11 -3.69 3.91
C PHE A 114 21.62 -3.90 4.14
N ASN A 115 22.28 -4.59 3.20
CA ASN A 115 23.73 -4.83 3.23
C ASN A 115 24.52 -3.62 2.72
N ASP A 116 23.99 -2.90 1.71
CA ASP A 116 24.60 -1.72 1.12
C ASP A 116 23.62 -0.51 1.09
N PRO A 117 23.41 0.15 2.24
CA PRO A 117 22.42 1.24 2.36
C PRO A 117 22.81 2.53 1.62
N GLY A 118 24.08 2.66 1.22
CA GLY A 118 24.60 3.81 0.46
C GLY A 118 24.19 3.81 -1.02
N ASN A 119 23.71 2.67 -1.53
CA ASN A 119 23.50 2.47 -2.95
C ASN A 119 22.27 3.21 -3.50
N THR A 120 22.51 4.38 -4.11
CA THR A 120 21.46 5.22 -4.71
C THR A 120 20.66 4.49 -5.80
N ARG A 121 21.30 3.63 -6.60
CA ARG A 121 20.60 2.90 -7.67
C ARG A 121 19.60 1.90 -7.10
N LEU A 122 20.01 1.13 -6.09
CA LEU A 122 19.12 0.16 -5.43
C LEU A 122 17.93 0.85 -4.74
N ARG A 123 18.14 2.03 -4.13
CA ARG A 123 17.05 2.84 -3.54
C ARG A 123 15.98 3.22 -4.57
N TRP A 124 16.41 3.75 -5.72
CA TRP A 124 15.49 4.11 -6.80
C TRP A 124 14.74 2.90 -7.35
N ILE A 125 15.43 1.78 -7.56
CA ILE A 125 14.80 0.55 -8.05
C ILE A 125 13.77 0.03 -7.04
N ALA A 126 14.12 -0.07 -5.74
CA ALA A 126 13.19 -0.50 -4.71
C ALA A 126 11.95 0.39 -4.64
N THR A 127 12.12 1.72 -4.75
CA THR A 127 11.01 2.68 -4.77
C THR A 127 10.15 2.53 -6.02
N GLY A 128 10.75 2.35 -7.21
CA GLY A 128 10.03 2.11 -8.45
C GLY A 128 9.25 0.80 -8.43
N LEU A 129 9.83 -0.26 -7.86
CA LEU A 129 9.16 -1.56 -7.67
C LEU A 129 8.02 -1.46 -6.65
N ALA A 130 8.16 -0.66 -5.59
CA ALA A 130 7.06 -0.37 -4.67
C ALA A 130 5.89 0.33 -5.39
N ALA A 131 6.17 1.32 -6.23
CA ALA A 131 5.16 1.99 -7.06
C ALA A 131 4.50 1.00 -8.06
N GLY A 132 5.30 0.16 -8.71
CA GLY A 132 4.78 -0.91 -9.59
C GLY A 132 3.87 -1.90 -8.84
N THR A 133 4.25 -2.27 -7.62
CA THR A 133 3.44 -3.13 -6.75
C THR A 133 2.08 -2.49 -6.46
N LEU A 134 2.06 -1.20 -6.11
CA LEU A 134 0.82 -0.46 -5.88
C LEU A 134 -0.07 -0.44 -7.13
N LEU A 135 0.50 -0.18 -8.32
CA LEU A 135 -0.27 -0.19 -9.58
C LEU A 135 -0.90 -1.57 -9.86
N GLY A 136 -0.13 -2.64 -9.66
CA GLY A 136 -0.63 -4.01 -9.79
C GLY A 136 -1.78 -4.29 -8.83
N MET A 137 -1.60 -3.92 -7.55
CA MET A 137 -2.60 -4.18 -6.51
C MET A 137 -3.85 -3.32 -6.66
N VAL A 138 -3.75 -2.08 -7.13
CA VAL A 138 -4.92 -1.24 -7.47
C VAL A 138 -5.71 -1.89 -8.60
N THR A 139 -5.03 -2.35 -9.65
CA THR A 139 -5.66 -3.05 -10.78
C THR A 139 -6.33 -4.35 -10.34
N ALA A 140 -5.63 -5.13 -9.51
CA ALA A 140 -6.15 -6.38 -8.94
C ALA A 140 -7.39 -6.14 -8.08
N SER A 141 -7.34 -5.10 -7.22
CA SER A 141 -8.45 -4.70 -6.35
C SER A 141 -9.67 -4.27 -7.15
N GLU A 142 -9.49 -3.53 -8.23
CA GLU A 142 -10.60 -3.11 -9.09
C GLU A 142 -11.23 -4.31 -9.82
N GLY A 143 -10.41 -5.18 -10.40
CA GLY A 143 -10.92 -6.41 -11.03
C GLY A 143 -11.64 -7.33 -10.02
N LEU A 144 -11.13 -7.42 -8.79
CA LEU A 144 -11.76 -8.18 -7.71
C LEU A 144 -13.11 -7.58 -7.29
N ARG A 145 -13.19 -6.24 -7.19
CA ARG A 145 -14.42 -5.52 -6.88
C ARG A 145 -15.49 -5.80 -7.93
N GLN A 146 -15.14 -5.74 -9.21
CA GLN A 146 -16.05 -6.05 -10.31
C GLN A 146 -16.53 -7.50 -10.24
N ALA A 147 -15.63 -8.46 -10.02
CA ALA A 147 -15.98 -9.88 -9.89
C ALA A 147 -16.92 -10.18 -8.72
N LEU A 148 -16.74 -9.50 -7.58
CA LEU A 148 -17.63 -9.63 -6.42
C LEU A 148 -19.00 -8.99 -6.65
N LEU A 149 -19.06 -7.86 -7.37
CA LEU A 149 -20.30 -7.13 -7.63
C LEU A 149 -21.17 -7.75 -8.73
N GLN A 150 -20.56 -8.38 -9.74
CA GLN A 150 -21.30 -8.98 -10.88
C GLN A 150 -22.35 -10.02 -10.47
N LYS A 151 -22.19 -10.67 -9.30
CA LYS A 151 -23.18 -11.62 -8.79
C LYS A 151 -24.45 -10.98 -8.22
N HIS A 152 -24.41 -9.71 -7.86
CA HIS A 152 -25.47 -9.05 -7.10
C HIS A 152 -25.99 -7.76 -7.74
N PHE A 153 -25.28 -7.19 -8.72
CA PHE A 153 -25.62 -5.89 -9.31
C PHE A 153 -25.32 -5.81 -10.82
N THR A 154 -26.29 -5.36 -11.60
CA THR A 154 -26.14 -4.88 -12.98
C THR A 154 -25.83 -3.38 -12.96
N LEU A 155 -24.70 -2.97 -13.54
CA LEU A 155 -24.22 -1.57 -13.57
C LEU A 155 -25.19 -0.57 -14.25
N SER A 156 -26.19 -1.07 -14.99
CA SER A 156 -27.14 -0.26 -15.78
C SER A 156 -28.23 0.43 -14.96
N ASP A 157 -28.49 0.01 -13.72
CA ASP A 157 -29.66 0.49 -12.94
C ASP A 157 -29.30 1.47 -11.82
N TRP A 158 -28.07 2.00 -11.80
CA TRP A 158 -27.60 2.83 -10.69
C TRP A 158 -28.05 4.28 -10.78
N ILE A 159 -28.98 4.67 -9.90
CA ILE A 159 -29.22 6.07 -9.55
C ILE A 159 -28.07 6.51 -8.65
N VAL A 160 -27.18 7.36 -9.17
CA VAL A 160 -26.05 7.91 -8.41
C VAL A 160 -26.59 8.87 -7.35
N HIS A 161 -26.69 8.41 -6.11
CA HIS A 161 -26.96 9.28 -4.97
C HIS A 161 -25.66 9.94 -4.51
N THR A 162 -25.45 11.19 -4.93
CA THR A 162 -24.29 11.98 -4.46
C THR A 162 -24.40 12.23 -2.96
N GLN A 163 -23.54 11.57 -2.19
CA GLN A 163 -23.44 11.77 -0.74
C GLN A 163 -22.55 12.98 -0.41
N TRP A 164 -23.10 14.18 -0.57
CA TRP A 164 -22.39 15.45 -0.37
C TRP A 164 -21.69 15.57 1.00
N GLY A 165 -22.27 15.01 2.06
CA GLY A 165 -21.64 15.00 3.38
C GLY A 165 -20.30 14.28 3.39
N ALA A 166 -20.23 13.09 2.80
CA ALA A 166 -18.98 12.33 2.69
C ALA A 166 -17.98 13.03 1.76
N THR A 167 -18.45 13.61 0.64
CA THR A 167 -17.60 14.37 -0.29
C THR A 167 -16.98 15.60 0.36
N LEU A 168 -17.75 16.37 1.12
CA LEU A 168 -17.26 17.56 1.82
C LEU A 168 -16.29 17.20 2.95
N LEU A 169 -16.60 16.16 3.73
CA LEU A 169 -15.70 15.67 4.77
C LEU A 169 -14.36 15.20 4.17
N PHE A 170 -14.41 14.47 3.05
CA PHE A 170 -13.22 14.09 2.30
C PHE A 170 -12.43 15.32 1.84
N LEU A 171 -13.08 16.32 1.25
CA LEU A 171 -12.40 17.54 0.79
C LEU A 171 -11.73 18.29 1.96
N ALA A 172 -12.42 18.42 3.09
CA ALA A 172 -11.90 19.09 4.27
C ALA A 172 -10.67 18.37 4.83
N LEU A 173 -10.75 17.04 4.99
CA LEU A 173 -9.62 16.23 5.46
C LEU A 173 -8.47 16.21 4.45
N PHE A 174 -8.77 16.17 3.16
CA PHE A 174 -7.77 16.24 2.09
C PHE A 174 -7.01 17.57 2.13
N LEU A 175 -7.71 18.69 2.26
CA LEU A 175 -7.09 20.01 2.36
C LEU A 175 -6.28 20.17 3.65
N ALA A 176 -6.80 19.69 4.79
CA ALA A 176 -6.06 19.70 6.06
C ALA A 176 -4.79 18.85 5.99
N GLY A 177 -4.90 17.64 5.42
CA GLY A 177 -3.77 16.73 5.21
C GLY A 177 -2.73 17.33 4.25
N ALA A 178 -3.16 17.85 3.09
CA ALA A 178 -2.29 18.52 2.13
C ALA A 178 -1.61 19.74 2.76
N GLY A 179 -2.34 20.56 3.52
CA GLY A 179 -1.79 21.70 4.25
C GLY A 179 -0.73 21.27 5.26
N THR A 180 -0.95 20.16 5.98
CA THR A 180 0.04 19.60 6.90
C THR A 180 1.30 19.14 6.18
N VAL A 181 1.16 18.43 5.05
CA VAL A 181 2.30 18.01 4.22
C VAL A 181 3.07 19.22 3.70
N ILE A 182 2.39 20.22 3.14
CA ILE A 182 3.01 21.46 2.65
C ILE A 182 3.75 22.17 3.79
N TRP A 183 3.14 22.27 4.97
CA TRP A 183 3.76 22.91 6.13
C TRP A 183 5.03 22.16 6.56
N ILE A 184 4.98 20.83 6.69
CA ILE A 184 6.16 20.03 7.04
C ILE A 184 7.25 20.15 5.97
N SER A 185 6.88 20.12 4.69
CA SER A 185 7.84 20.29 3.58
C SER A 185 8.48 21.68 3.58
N LYS A 186 7.72 22.74 3.88
CA LYS A 186 8.24 24.11 4.00
C LYS A 186 9.22 24.22 5.16
N VAL A 187 8.83 23.75 6.35
CA VAL A 187 9.71 23.74 7.54
C VAL A 187 10.98 22.92 7.28
N ALA A 188 10.86 21.80 6.58
CA ALA A 188 12.00 20.97 6.19
C ALA A 188 12.95 21.69 5.21
N TRP A 189 12.43 22.53 4.31
CA TRP A 189 13.22 23.31 3.37
C TRP A 189 13.95 24.46 4.05
N GLU A 190 13.26 25.20 4.93
CA GLU A 190 13.83 26.30 5.70
C GLU A 190 14.94 25.80 6.64
N ALA A 191 14.75 24.65 7.29
CA ALA A 191 15.77 24.01 8.12
C ALA A 191 17.02 23.58 7.32
N HIS A 192 16.89 23.34 6.02
CA HIS A 192 18.01 22.99 5.15
C HIS A 192 18.78 24.21 4.62
N ASN A 193 18.14 25.39 4.52
CA ASN A 193 18.73 26.62 3.99
C ASN A 193 18.63 27.80 5.00
N PRO A 194 19.38 27.77 6.12
CA PRO A 194 19.26 28.80 7.17
C PRO A 194 19.75 30.20 6.78
N GLY A 195 20.30 30.41 5.56
CA GLY A 195 20.97 31.66 5.15
C GLY A 195 20.19 32.58 4.20
N GLN A 196 18.88 32.37 3.97
CA GLN A 196 18.07 33.18 3.04
C GLN A 196 16.93 33.98 3.71
N THR A 197 16.85 34.00 5.04
CA THR A 197 15.77 34.69 5.78
C THR A 197 16.29 35.84 6.65
N GLU A 198 17.33 36.55 6.22
CA GLU A 198 17.64 37.91 6.71
C GLU A 198 17.15 38.97 5.72
#